data_AF-A0AAV2BS12-F1
#
_entry.id   AF-A0AAV2BS12-F1
#
_cell.length_a   1.000
_cell.length_b   1.000
_cell.length_c   1.000
_cell.angle_alpha   90.00
_cell.angle_beta   90.00
_cell.angle_gamma   90.00
#
_symmetry.space_group_name_H-M   'P 1'
#
loop_
_entity.id
_entity.type
_entity.pdbx_description
1 polymer ?
#
loop_
_entity_poly.entity_id
_entity_poly.type
_entity_poly.pdbx_seq_one_letter_code
_entity_poly.pdbx_strand_id
1 'polypeptide(L)'
;MDSVNETKRFFVGMNSTSRMETGMEILPFSINYLPKFAIRICEEECKETPERKINSIHELRSLLLRKWDPKVLPFQHFKQFVVMLSMQLLRHPLSQITGFKIIHDVQDLSLRHLRYCTPQNVYILYHALLNCFPARFKAFHVIYESPPMKVVWNLVKPFLSEKMRNRVHFHNNCEELLDVFPSCIIPTKYGGKLQESFDIMEFLRNANNY
;
A
#
# COMPACT_ATOMS: atom_id res chain seq x y z
N MET A 1 -2.14 32.44 16.43
CA MET A 1 -3.25 31.52 16.76
C MET A 1 -4.12 31.53 15.52
N ASP A 2 -4.03 30.57 14.60
CA ASP A 2 -4.16 29.14 14.83
C ASP A 2 -3.24 28.30 13.94
N SER A 3 -2.56 27.35 14.57
CA SER A 3 -1.82 26.27 13.93
C SER A 3 -2.80 25.23 13.38
N VAL A 4 -3.08 25.28 12.08
CA VAL A 4 -3.78 24.20 11.39
C VAL A 4 -2.85 22.99 11.41
N ASN A 5 -3.18 22.01 12.25
CA ASN A 5 -2.54 20.70 12.32
C ASN A 5 -2.54 20.03 10.94
N GLU A 6 -1.44 20.12 10.20
CA GLU A 6 -1.16 19.33 9.01
C GLU A 6 -1.09 17.84 9.37
N THR A 7 -2.25 17.20 9.41
CA THR A 7 -2.33 15.74 9.46
C THR A 7 -2.15 15.23 8.04
N LYS A 8 -0.90 14.94 7.64
CA LYS A 8 -0.65 14.18 6.40
C LYS A 8 -1.23 12.77 6.58
N ARG A 9 -2.36 12.50 5.93
CA ARG A 9 -3.06 11.21 5.95
C ARG A 9 -2.86 10.53 4.59
N PHE A 10 -2.46 9.27 4.62
CA PHE A 10 -2.06 8.52 3.43
C PHE A 10 -3.26 7.83 2.77
N PHE A 11 -3.45 8.08 1.48
CA PHE A 11 -4.38 7.37 0.61
C PHE A 11 -3.60 6.42 -0.29
N VAL A 12 -4.00 5.16 -0.36
CA VAL A 12 -3.49 4.21 -1.36
C VAL A 12 -4.64 3.89 -2.29
N GLY A 13 -4.78 4.67 -3.37
CA GLY A 13 -5.79 4.45 -4.42
C GLY A 13 -5.12 4.36 -5.78
N MET A 14 -4.95 3.15 -6.32
CA MET A 14 -4.18 2.90 -7.54
C MET A 14 -4.96 3.17 -8.83
N ASN A 15 -4.38 4.04 -9.67
CA ASN A 15 -4.46 4.20 -11.13
C ASN A 15 -4.71 5.67 -11.53
N SER A 16 -3.90 6.17 -12.46
CA SER A 16 -4.36 7.09 -13.50
C SER A 16 -3.61 6.81 -14.81
N THR A 17 -4.37 6.90 -15.89
CA THR A 17 -3.94 6.88 -17.29
C THR A 17 -3.28 8.20 -17.65
N SER A 18 -1.99 8.18 -17.97
CA SER A 18 -1.37 9.17 -18.85
C SER A 18 -0.31 8.45 -19.70
N ARG A 19 -0.34 8.70 -21.02
CA ARG A 19 0.75 8.29 -21.92
C ARG A 19 1.99 9.04 -21.47
N MET A 20 2.97 8.33 -20.93
CA MET A 20 4.30 8.89 -20.66
C MET A 20 5.25 8.41 -21.76
N GLU A 21 5.72 9.37 -22.55
CA GLU A 21 6.78 9.18 -23.54
C GLU A 21 8.07 8.74 -22.83
N THR A 22 8.80 7.88 -23.53
CA THR A 22 10.08 7.30 -23.16
C THR A 22 11.11 8.34 -22.71
N GLY A 23 11.31 8.44 -21.40
CA GLY A 23 12.47 9.04 -20.76
C GLY A 23 12.79 8.26 -19.49
N MET A 24 14.06 7.91 -19.27
CA MET A 24 14.53 7.15 -18.11
C MET A 24 14.22 7.86 -16.78
N GLU A 25 13.00 7.74 -16.26
CA GLU A 25 12.74 8.05 -14.87
C GLU A 25 13.15 6.86 -14.00
N ILE A 26 14.33 6.96 -13.41
CA ILE A 26 14.85 6.03 -12.40
C ILE A 26 13.77 5.89 -11.32
N LEU A 27 13.40 4.65 -10.95
CA LEU A 27 12.50 4.45 -9.82
C LEU A 27 13.10 5.16 -8.60
N PRO A 28 12.31 5.92 -7.84
CA PRO A 28 12.81 6.76 -6.75
C PRO A 28 13.56 6.07 -5.62
N PHE A 29 13.63 4.74 -5.61
CA PHE A 29 14.33 3.95 -4.60
C PHE A 29 15.86 4.08 -4.73
N SER A 30 16.42 5.29 -4.66
CA SER A 30 17.85 5.45 -4.42
C SER A 30 18.10 5.27 -2.92
N ILE A 31 18.54 4.07 -2.53
CA ILE A 31 19.24 3.93 -1.26
C ILE A 31 20.61 4.56 -1.49
N ASN A 32 20.74 5.84 -1.13
CA ASN A 32 21.95 6.65 -1.39
C ASN A 32 23.21 6.03 -0.75
N TYR A 33 23.03 5.17 0.26
CA TYR A 33 24.09 4.41 0.88
C TYR A 33 23.56 3.10 1.48
N LEU A 34 24.00 1.97 0.92
CA LEU A 34 23.96 0.67 1.61
C LEU A 34 25.37 0.40 2.15
N PRO A 35 25.52 0.10 3.46
CA PRO A 35 26.78 -0.38 3.99
C PRO A 35 27.29 -1.59 3.20
N LYS A 36 28.61 -1.73 3.03
CA LYS A 36 29.20 -2.86 2.26
C LYS A 36 28.71 -4.23 2.74
N PHE A 37 28.47 -4.39 4.05
CA PHE A 37 27.94 -5.63 4.59
C PHE A 37 26.49 -5.88 4.14
N ALA A 38 25.66 -4.85 4.02
CA ALA A 38 24.28 -4.97 3.56
C ALA A 38 24.23 -5.29 2.06
N ILE A 39 25.13 -4.68 1.26
CA ILE A 39 25.31 -5.04 -0.16
C ILE A 39 25.65 -6.53 -0.28
N ARG A 40 26.63 -6.99 0.51
CA ARG A 40 27.04 -8.40 0.53
C ARG A 40 25.91 -9.34 0.93
N ILE A 41 25.11 -9.00 1.94
CA ILE A 41 23.93 -9.77 2.33
C ILE A 41 22.89 -9.79 1.20
N CYS A 42 22.64 -8.67 0.52
CA CYS A 42 21.75 -8.65 -0.64
C CYS A 42 22.26 -9.55 -1.77
N GLU A 43 23.56 -9.56 -2.04
CA GLU A 43 24.16 -10.42 -3.06
C GLU A 43 24.10 -11.90 -2.66
N GLU A 44 24.48 -12.25 -1.44
CA GLU A 44 24.60 -13.62 -0.95
C GLU A 44 23.24 -14.25 -0.60
N GLU A 45 22.37 -13.52 0.11
CA GLU A 45 21.08 -14.03 0.59
C GLU A 45 19.93 -13.77 -0.40
N CYS A 46 19.86 -12.57 -0.98
CA CYS A 46 18.81 -12.23 -1.94
C CYS A 46 19.15 -12.69 -3.38
N LYS A 47 20.37 -13.20 -3.61
CA LYS A 47 20.87 -13.62 -4.93
C LYS A 47 20.65 -12.51 -5.97
N GLU A 48 20.97 -11.29 -5.60
CA GLU A 48 20.69 -10.11 -6.40
C GLU A 48 21.62 -10.05 -7.62
N THR A 49 21.05 -9.94 -8.83
CA THR A 49 21.81 -9.78 -10.09
C THR A 49 21.38 -8.51 -10.83
N PRO A 50 22.20 -7.96 -11.75
CA PRO A 50 21.79 -6.82 -12.57
C PRO A 50 20.48 -7.05 -13.34
N GLU A 51 20.26 -8.23 -13.94
CA GLU A 51 18.99 -8.51 -14.62
C GLU A 51 17.81 -8.58 -13.65
N ARG A 52 18.01 -9.17 -12.46
CA ARG A 52 16.99 -9.21 -11.42
C ARG A 52 16.58 -7.82 -10.98
N LYS A 53 17.53 -6.89 -10.79
CA LYS A 53 17.24 -5.49 -10.48
C LYS A 53 16.35 -4.84 -11.55
N ILE A 54 16.71 -4.99 -12.83
CA ILE A 54 15.95 -4.43 -13.95
C ILE A 54 14.52 -5.00 -13.99
N ASN A 55 14.39 -6.32 -13.84
CA ASN A 55 13.08 -6.99 -13.84
C ASN A 55 12.23 -6.56 -12.64
N SER A 56 12.80 -6.52 -11.43
CA SER A 56 12.09 -6.05 -10.24
C SER A 56 11.65 -4.60 -10.36
N ILE A 57 12.45 -3.74 -10.99
CA ILE A 57 12.06 -2.36 -11.30
C ILE A 57 10.81 -2.32 -12.20
N HIS A 58 10.77 -3.14 -13.25
CA HIS A 58 9.62 -3.22 -14.14
C HIS A 58 8.37 -3.74 -13.40
N GLU A 59 8.52 -4.78 -12.59
CA GLU A 59 7.45 -5.33 -11.75
C GLU A 59 6.91 -4.31 -10.75
N LEU A 60 7.79 -3.59 -10.06
CA LEU A 60 7.41 -2.52 -9.14
C LEU A 60 6.61 -1.44 -9.87
N ARG A 61 7.05 -0.98 -11.04
CA ARG A 61 6.27 -0.02 -11.86
C ARG A 61 4.90 -0.58 -12.21
N SER A 62 4.81 -1.86 -12.57
CA SER A 62 3.52 -2.49 -12.89
C SER A 62 2.56 -2.50 -11.71
N LEU A 63 3.07 -2.74 -10.48
CA LEU A 63 2.28 -2.69 -9.25
C LEU A 63 1.87 -1.28 -8.87
N LEU A 64 2.77 -0.32 -9.05
CA LEU A 64 2.53 1.08 -8.70
C LEU A 64 1.48 1.72 -9.62
N LEU A 65 1.49 1.36 -10.90
CA LEU A 65 0.64 1.96 -11.93
C LEU A 65 -0.66 1.20 -12.17
N ARG A 66 -0.78 -0.05 -11.72
CA ARG A 66 -1.93 -0.92 -11.97
C ARG A 66 -2.32 -1.70 -10.72
N LYS A 67 -3.61 -2.01 -10.58
CA LYS A 67 -4.08 -3.03 -9.63
C LYS A 67 -3.38 -4.37 -9.91
N TRP A 68 -3.06 -5.12 -8.86
CA TRP A 68 -2.32 -6.38 -8.97
C TRP A 68 -3.09 -7.41 -9.84
N ASP A 69 -2.45 -7.88 -10.92
CA ASP A 69 -2.92 -9.03 -11.70
C ASP A 69 -2.03 -10.25 -11.40
N PRO A 70 -2.58 -11.32 -10.79
CA PRO A 70 -1.82 -12.52 -10.50
C PRO A 70 -1.31 -13.30 -11.73
N LYS A 71 -1.76 -12.96 -12.94
CA LYS A 71 -1.20 -13.51 -14.20
C LYS A 71 0.10 -12.83 -14.60
N VAL A 72 0.22 -11.54 -14.29
CA VAL A 72 1.35 -10.70 -14.70
C VAL A 72 2.43 -10.72 -13.63
N LEU A 73 2.01 -10.67 -12.35
CA LEU A 73 2.94 -10.65 -11.22
C LEU A 73 2.66 -11.77 -10.21
N PRO A 74 3.68 -12.57 -9.85
CA PRO A 74 3.57 -13.57 -8.80
C PRO A 74 3.12 -12.97 -7.46
N PHE A 75 2.28 -13.71 -6.73
CA PHE A 75 1.81 -13.30 -5.40
C PHE A 75 2.94 -13.04 -4.39
N GLN A 76 4.06 -13.74 -4.53
CA GLN A 76 5.24 -13.52 -3.67
C GLN A 76 5.78 -12.10 -3.81
N HIS A 77 5.87 -11.57 -5.03
CA HIS A 77 6.36 -10.21 -5.28
C HIS A 77 5.33 -9.18 -4.81
N PHE A 78 4.03 -9.48 -4.94
CA PHE A 78 2.98 -8.65 -4.35
C PHE A 78 3.12 -8.54 -2.82
N LYS A 79 3.38 -9.64 -2.10
CA LYS A 79 3.63 -9.60 -0.65
C LYS A 79 4.85 -8.76 -0.29
N GLN A 80 5.96 -8.95 -1.02
CA GLN A 80 7.19 -8.17 -0.81
C GLN A 80 6.95 -6.67 -1.05
N PHE A 81 6.20 -6.33 -2.10
CA PHE A 81 5.81 -4.96 -2.39
C PHE A 81 4.99 -4.33 -1.26
N VAL A 82 4.00 -5.04 -0.71
CA VAL A 82 3.20 -4.53 0.41
C VAL A 82 4.07 -4.24 1.63
N VAL A 83 5.02 -5.12 1.96
CA VAL A 83 5.96 -4.91 3.08
C VAL A 83 6.87 -3.71 2.80
N MET A 84 7.44 -3.62 1.60
CA MET A 84 8.30 -2.50 1.19
C MET A 84 7.55 -1.16 1.26
N LEU A 85 6.34 -1.08 0.70
CA LEU A 85 5.51 0.12 0.74
C LEU A 85 5.19 0.51 2.18
N SER A 86 4.87 -0.49 3.02
CA SER A 86 4.64 -0.27 4.44
C SER A 86 5.88 0.37 5.09
N MET A 87 7.06 -0.22 4.94
CA MET A 87 8.32 0.33 5.48
C MET A 87 8.55 1.78 5.04
N GLN A 88 8.27 2.10 3.77
CA GLN A 88 8.44 3.46 3.27
C GLN A 88 7.51 4.47 3.97
N LEU A 89 6.28 4.08 4.28
CA LEU A 89 5.33 4.93 5.01
C LEU A 89 5.81 5.29 6.43
N LEU A 90 6.66 4.47 7.04
CA LEU A 90 7.25 4.73 8.36
C LEU A 90 8.47 5.64 8.33
N ARG A 91 9.05 5.97 7.17
CA ARG A 91 10.21 6.87 7.12
C ARG A 91 9.91 8.25 7.69
N HIS A 92 8.67 8.72 7.57
CA HIS A 92 8.28 10.02 8.08
C HIS A 92 7.95 9.95 9.59
N PRO A 93 8.62 10.73 10.47
CA PRO A 93 8.42 10.64 11.93
C PRO A 93 6.97 10.89 12.38
N LEU A 94 6.27 11.85 11.74
CA LEU A 94 4.86 12.09 12.04
C LEU A 94 3.98 10.86 11.79
N SER A 95 4.28 10.04 10.78
CA SER A 95 3.54 8.80 10.51
C SER A 95 3.69 7.79 11.64
N GLN A 96 4.88 7.70 12.23
CA GLN A 96 5.15 6.80 13.36
C GLN A 96 4.36 7.22 14.62
N ILE A 97 4.22 8.52 14.84
CA ILE A 97 3.51 9.10 15.99
C ILE A 97 1.99 9.04 15.80
N THR A 98 1.50 9.57 14.68
CA THR A 98 0.07 9.76 14.40
C THR A 98 -0.61 8.46 13.96
N GLY A 99 0.13 7.57 13.29
CA GLY A 99 -0.37 6.32 12.76
C GLY A 99 -1.14 6.47 11.44
N PHE A 100 -1.74 5.36 10.99
CA PHE A 100 -2.34 5.25 9.66
C PHE A 100 -3.84 5.01 9.72
N LYS A 101 -4.59 5.71 8.87
CA LYS A 101 -5.93 5.29 8.43
C LYS A 101 -5.81 4.85 6.98
N ILE A 102 -6.18 3.61 6.68
CA ILE A 102 -5.98 3.01 5.36
C ILE A 102 -7.33 2.87 4.68
N ILE A 103 -7.39 3.16 3.38
CA ILE A 103 -8.55 2.89 2.54
C ILE A 103 -8.19 1.77 1.57
N HIS A 104 -9.01 0.73 1.55
CA HIS A 104 -8.92 -0.40 0.64
C HIS A 104 -10.04 -0.30 -0.38
N ASP A 105 -9.67 0.08 -1.61
CA ASP A 105 -10.51 -0.06 -2.78
C ASP A 105 -10.49 -1.51 -3.27
N VAL A 106 -11.59 -2.23 -3.05
CA VAL A 106 -11.73 -3.65 -3.43
C VAL A 106 -12.71 -3.88 -4.58
N GLN A 107 -12.99 -2.86 -5.39
CA GLN A 107 -13.94 -2.94 -6.51
C GLN A 107 -13.62 -4.07 -7.50
N ASP A 108 -12.33 -4.31 -7.74
CA ASP A 108 -11.85 -5.33 -8.69
C ASP A 108 -11.47 -6.67 -8.02
N LEU A 109 -11.89 -6.87 -6.77
CA LEU A 109 -11.65 -8.13 -6.06
C LEU A 109 -12.49 -9.26 -6.67
N SER A 110 -11.91 -9.95 -7.65
CA SER A 110 -12.50 -11.14 -8.27
C SER A 110 -12.20 -12.45 -7.52
N LEU A 111 -12.97 -13.50 -7.85
CA LEU A 111 -12.72 -14.88 -7.38
C LEU A 111 -11.30 -15.39 -7.70
N ARG A 112 -10.64 -14.87 -8.75
CA ARG A 112 -9.25 -15.22 -9.05
C ARG A 112 -8.30 -14.81 -7.94
N HIS A 113 -8.56 -13.71 -7.24
CA HIS A 113 -7.74 -13.28 -6.11
C HIS A 113 -7.93 -14.18 -4.90
N LEU A 114 -9.15 -14.72 -4.69
CA LEU A 114 -9.46 -15.57 -3.55
C LEU A 114 -8.61 -16.84 -3.48
N ARG A 115 -8.12 -17.36 -4.61
CA ARG A 115 -7.20 -18.52 -4.64
C ARG A 115 -5.91 -18.28 -3.86
N TYR A 116 -5.53 -17.01 -3.66
CA TYR A 116 -4.36 -16.62 -2.87
C TYR A 116 -4.70 -16.30 -1.42
N CYS A 117 -5.97 -16.10 -1.09
CA CYS A 117 -6.46 -15.88 0.27
C CYS A 117 -6.57 -17.20 1.06
N THR A 118 -5.54 -18.06 0.99
CA THR A 118 -5.48 -19.25 1.85
C THR A 118 -5.31 -18.82 3.31
N PRO A 119 -5.78 -19.60 4.30
CA PRO A 119 -5.60 -19.27 5.71
C PRO A 119 -4.14 -18.96 6.08
N GLN A 120 -3.19 -19.72 5.53
CA GLN A 120 -1.76 -19.49 5.72
C GLN A 120 -1.31 -18.13 5.16
N ASN A 121 -1.69 -17.79 3.93
CA ASN A 121 -1.30 -16.53 3.30
C ASN A 121 -1.92 -15.33 4.03
N VAL A 122 -3.19 -15.43 4.40
CA VAL A 122 -3.91 -14.41 5.16
C VAL A 122 -3.26 -14.20 6.52
N TYR A 123 -2.96 -15.29 7.23
CA TYR A 123 -2.27 -15.23 8.52
C TYR A 123 -0.90 -14.55 8.41
N ILE A 124 -0.06 -14.97 7.45
CA ILE A 124 1.27 -14.39 7.27
C ILE A 124 1.20 -12.90 6.96
N LEU A 125 0.32 -12.50 6.02
CA LEU A 125 0.18 -11.10 5.64
C LEU A 125 -0.29 -10.25 6.84
N TYR A 126 -1.30 -10.73 7.55
CA TYR A 126 -1.83 -10.07 8.73
C TYR A 126 -0.80 -9.96 9.86
N HIS A 127 -0.15 -11.08 10.20
CA HIS A 127 0.83 -11.14 11.26
C HIS A 127 2.01 -10.21 10.95
N ALA A 128 2.49 -10.22 9.70
CA ALA A 128 3.53 -9.30 9.25
C ALA A 128 3.10 -7.85 9.42
N LEU A 129 1.90 -7.48 8.96
CA LEU A 129 1.42 -6.10 8.99
C LEU A 129 1.07 -5.58 10.38
N LEU A 130 0.46 -6.39 11.26
CA LEU A 130 -0.03 -5.87 12.54
C LEU A 130 0.86 -6.20 13.75
N ASN A 131 1.61 -7.30 13.70
CA ASN A 131 2.41 -7.75 14.83
C ASN A 131 3.91 -7.53 14.63
N CYS A 132 4.41 -7.65 13.39
CA CYS A 132 5.83 -7.46 13.10
C CYS A 132 6.18 -6.03 12.68
N PHE A 133 5.24 -5.32 12.08
CA PHE A 133 5.47 -3.99 11.53
C PHE A 133 5.21 -2.91 12.59
N PRO A 134 6.18 -2.00 12.89
CA PRO A 134 6.07 -1.04 13.98
C PRO A 134 5.20 0.18 13.61
N ALA A 135 4.02 -0.08 13.05
CA ALA A 135 3.05 0.93 12.65
C ALA A 135 1.82 0.94 13.57
N ARG A 136 1.25 2.14 13.70
CA ARG A 136 0.04 2.36 14.49
C ARG A 136 -1.16 2.46 13.57
N PHE A 137 -1.80 1.33 13.27
CA PHE A 137 -3.05 1.34 12.50
C PHE A 137 -4.20 1.88 13.35
N LYS A 138 -4.88 2.92 12.86
CA LYS A 138 -5.99 3.61 13.54
C LYS A 138 -7.33 3.19 12.97
N ALA A 139 -7.43 3.00 11.67
CA ALA A 139 -8.64 2.52 10.99
C ALA A 139 -8.29 1.88 9.63
N PHE A 140 -9.11 0.93 9.22
CA PHE A 140 -9.15 0.34 7.88
C PHE A 140 -10.55 0.57 7.32
N HIS A 141 -10.64 1.25 6.18
CA HIS A 141 -11.88 1.58 5.50
C HIS A 141 -11.95 0.78 4.21
N VAL A 142 -12.90 -0.14 4.09
CA VAL A 142 -13.08 -0.96 2.89
C VAL A 142 -14.25 -0.37 2.10
N ILE A 143 -13.99 0.06 0.87
CA ILE A 143 -15.02 0.58 -0.05
C ILE A 143 -15.32 -0.44 -1.14
N TYR A 144 -16.53 -0.39 -1.70
CA TYR A 144 -17.02 -1.34 -2.70
C TYR A 144 -17.05 -2.79 -2.19
N GLU A 145 -17.65 -2.99 -1.01
CA GLU A 145 -17.81 -4.34 -0.45
C GLU A 145 -18.49 -5.27 -1.46
N SER A 146 -17.88 -6.44 -1.68
CA SER A 146 -18.34 -7.44 -2.62
C SER A 146 -18.45 -8.82 -1.94
N PRO A 147 -19.23 -9.77 -2.49
CA PRO A 147 -19.30 -11.12 -1.91
C PRO A 147 -17.93 -11.80 -1.73
N PRO A 148 -16.96 -11.67 -2.68
CA PRO A 148 -15.57 -12.11 -2.44
C PRO A 148 -14.94 -11.48 -1.19
N MET A 149 -15.17 -10.19 -0.93
CA MET A 149 -14.64 -9.51 0.25
C MET A 149 -15.19 -10.09 1.55
N LYS A 150 -16.47 -10.48 1.60
CA LYS A 150 -17.06 -11.16 2.77
C LYS A 150 -16.33 -12.46 3.11
N VAL A 151 -15.95 -13.24 2.09
CA VAL A 151 -15.14 -14.46 2.28
C VAL A 151 -13.78 -14.12 2.86
N VAL A 152 -13.07 -13.14 2.28
CA VAL A 152 -11.77 -12.69 2.79
C VAL A 152 -11.87 -12.21 4.24
N TRP A 153 -12.90 -11.43 4.56
CA TRP A 153 -13.12 -10.94 5.92
C TRP A 153 -13.31 -12.07 6.92
N ASN A 154 -14.13 -13.07 6.59
CA ASN A 154 -14.36 -14.23 7.46
C ASN A 154 -13.09 -15.07 7.69
N LEU A 155 -12.15 -15.06 6.74
CA LEU A 155 -10.84 -15.70 6.90
C LEU A 155 -9.88 -14.87 7.76
N VAL A 156 -9.92 -13.54 7.66
CA VAL A 156 -9.04 -12.63 8.41
C VAL A 156 -9.50 -12.45 9.87
N LYS A 157 -10.81 -12.27 10.06
CA LYS A 157 -11.44 -11.88 11.34
C LYS A 157 -11.01 -12.71 12.55
N PRO A 158 -10.82 -14.05 12.47
CA PRO A 158 -10.38 -14.87 13.60
C PRO A 158 -8.99 -14.50 14.12
N PHE A 159 -8.11 -13.98 13.25
CA PHE A 159 -6.75 -13.57 13.62
C PHE A 159 -6.68 -12.17 14.24
N LEU A 160 -7.77 -11.40 14.17
CA LEU A 160 -7.82 -10.03 14.67
C LEU A 160 -8.12 -9.99 16.17
N SER A 161 -7.42 -9.12 16.91
CA SER A 161 -7.88 -8.70 18.24
C SER A 161 -9.19 -7.92 18.17
N GLU A 162 -9.95 -7.86 19.26
CA GLU A 162 -11.19 -7.08 19.33
C GLU A 162 -10.97 -5.60 18.97
N LYS A 163 -9.90 -5.01 19.52
CA LYS A 163 -9.46 -3.65 19.18
C LYS A 163 -9.27 -3.46 17.68
N MET A 164 -8.73 -4.45 16.98
CA MET A 164 -8.51 -4.35 15.55
C MET A 164 -9.78 -4.59 14.74
N ARG A 165 -10.65 -5.52 15.16
CA ARG A 165 -11.97 -5.71 14.54
C ARG A 165 -12.80 -4.42 14.57
N ASN A 166 -12.79 -3.71 15.69
CA ASN A 166 -13.52 -2.44 15.86
C ASN A 166 -12.94 -1.28 15.04
N ARG A 167 -11.79 -1.46 14.39
CA ARG A 167 -11.13 -0.48 13.52
C ARG A 167 -11.33 -0.77 12.03
N VAL A 168 -12.02 -1.85 11.69
CA VAL A 168 -12.36 -2.16 10.30
C VAL A 168 -13.79 -1.66 10.04
N HIS A 169 -13.91 -0.77 9.06
CA HIS A 169 -15.16 -0.14 8.66
C HIS A 169 -15.43 -0.51 7.20
N PHE A 170 -16.64 -1.01 6.93
CA PHE A 170 -17.09 -1.32 5.58
C PHE A 170 -18.04 -0.21 5.13
N HIS A 171 -17.86 0.22 3.89
CA HIS A 171 -18.61 1.31 3.28
C HIS A 171 -19.31 0.84 2.02
N ASN A 172 -20.56 1.28 1.83
CA ASN A 172 -21.34 0.91 0.65
C ASN A 172 -20.94 1.74 -0.58
N ASN A 173 -20.60 3.01 -0.35
CA ASN A 173 -20.16 3.94 -1.39
C ASN A 173 -18.94 4.76 -0.91
N CYS A 174 -18.34 5.50 -1.83
CA CYS A 174 -17.17 6.33 -1.54
C CYS A 174 -17.51 7.63 -0.81
N GLU A 175 -18.76 8.10 -0.90
CA GLU A 175 -19.20 9.36 -0.29
C GLU A 175 -19.14 9.27 1.24
N GLU A 176 -19.42 8.08 1.81
CA GLU A 176 -19.24 7.78 3.24
C GLU A 176 -17.81 8.04 3.75
N LEU A 177 -16.80 8.06 2.86
CA LEU A 177 -15.44 8.42 3.26
C LEU A 177 -15.32 9.90 3.66
N LEU A 178 -16.17 10.77 3.10
CA LEU A 178 -16.13 12.22 3.36
C LEU A 178 -16.60 12.56 4.79
N ASP A 179 -17.36 11.67 5.43
CA ASP A 179 -17.74 11.80 6.84
C ASP A 179 -16.55 11.55 7.79
N VAL A 180 -15.53 10.82 7.32
CA VAL A 180 -14.37 10.41 8.12
C VAL A 180 -13.11 11.20 7.76
N PHE A 181 -12.99 11.62 6.50
CA PHE A 181 -11.83 12.26 5.92
C PHE A 181 -12.20 13.61 5.29
N PRO A 182 -11.41 14.67 5.50
CA PRO A 182 -11.60 15.93 4.79
C PRO A 182 -11.60 15.73 3.27
N SER A 183 -12.51 16.39 2.57
CA SER A 183 -12.61 16.27 1.11
C SER A 183 -11.34 16.71 0.37
N CYS A 184 -10.54 17.64 0.92
CA CYS A 184 -9.31 18.13 0.32
C CYS A 184 -8.19 17.08 0.19
N ILE A 185 -8.25 15.99 0.96
CA ILE A 185 -7.25 14.91 0.92
C ILE A 185 -7.78 13.65 0.22
N ILE A 186 -9.07 13.62 -0.10
CA ILE A 186 -9.71 12.49 -0.78
C ILE A 186 -9.61 12.73 -2.29
N PRO A 187 -9.13 11.75 -3.08
CA PRO A 187 -9.15 11.79 -4.54
C PRO A 187 -10.54 12.09 -5.12
N THR A 188 -10.60 12.82 -6.24
CA THR A 188 -11.85 13.11 -6.95
C THR A 188 -12.63 11.85 -7.33
N LYS A 189 -11.95 10.74 -7.69
CA LYS A 189 -12.59 9.43 -7.96
C LYS A 189 -13.38 8.85 -6.78
N TYR A 190 -13.08 9.28 -5.56
CA TYR A 190 -13.80 8.87 -4.35
C TYR A 190 -14.69 10.00 -3.81
N GLY A 191 -15.01 11.01 -4.63
CA GLY A 191 -15.92 12.11 -4.27
C GLY A 191 -15.25 13.31 -3.57
N GLY A 192 -13.92 13.33 -3.45
CA GLY A 192 -13.20 14.44 -2.83
C GLY A 192 -12.75 15.53 -3.80
N LYS A 193 -11.83 16.38 -3.34
CA LYS A 193 -11.30 17.54 -4.06
C LYS A 193 -9.82 17.41 -4.41
N LEU A 194 -9.15 16.36 -3.94
CA LEU A 194 -7.76 16.11 -4.33
C LEU A 194 -7.76 15.69 -5.79
N GLN A 195 -7.32 16.59 -6.68
CA GLN A 195 -7.12 16.26 -8.08
C GLN A 195 -6.12 15.10 -8.19
N GLU A 196 -6.32 14.21 -9.16
CA GLU A 196 -5.50 13.02 -9.35
C GLU A 196 -4.06 13.38 -9.75
N SER A 197 -3.27 13.74 -8.75
CA SER A 197 -1.82 13.91 -8.82
C SER A 197 -1.12 13.07 -7.75
N PHE A 198 -1.80 12.10 -7.10
CA PHE A 198 -1.10 11.12 -6.29
C PHE A 198 -0.38 10.15 -7.23
N ASP A 199 0.68 10.64 -7.83
CA ASP A 199 1.68 9.80 -8.44
C ASP A 199 2.42 9.13 -7.29
N ILE A 200 2.17 7.83 -7.12
CA ILE A 200 2.89 7.04 -6.14
C ILE A 200 4.41 7.12 -6.39
N MET A 201 4.84 7.41 -7.63
CA MET A 201 6.24 7.69 -7.94
C MET A 201 6.71 9.01 -7.34
N GLU A 202 5.90 10.07 -7.37
CA GLU A 202 6.21 11.32 -6.67
C GLU A 202 6.24 11.12 -5.15
N PHE A 203 5.28 10.38 -4.59
CA PHE A 203 5.29 10.01 -3.17
C PHE A 203 6.58 9.26 -2.80
N LEU A 204 6.95 8.25 -3.59
CA LEU A 204 8.16 7.48 -3.35
C LEU A 204 9.44 8.31 -3.54
N ARG A 205 9.46 9.24 -4.52
CA ARG A 205 10.56 10.23 -4.71
C ARG A 205 10.74 11.06 -3.44
N ASN A 206 9.66 11.65 -2.95
CA ASN A 206 9.69 12.54 -1.79
C ASN A 206 10.02 11.79 -0.50
N ALA A 207 9.58 10.54 -0.36
CA ALA A 207 9.86 9.72 0.81
C ALA A 207 11.36 9.38 0.98
N ASN A 208 12.18 9.57 -0.06
CA ASN A 208 13.64 9.45 0.02
C ASN A 208 14.36 10.76 0.36
N ASN A 209 13.66 11.89 0.32
CA ASN A 209 14.20 13.22 0.63
C ASN A 209 14.01 13.63 2.10
N TYR A 210 13.36 12.78 2.89
CA TYR A 210 13.24 12.87 4.35
C TYR A 210 14.16 11.84 5.03
#